data_AF-A0A3N0CY69-F1
#
_entry.id   AF-A0A3N0CY69-F1
#
_cell.length_a   1.000
_cell.length_b   1.000
_cell.length_c   1.000
_cell.angle_alpha   90.00
_cell.angle_beta   90.00
_cell.angle_gamma   90.00
#
_symmetry.space_group_name_H-M   'P 1'
#
loop_
_entity.id
_entity.type
_entity.pdbx_description
1 polymer ?
#
loop_
_entity_poly.entity_id
_entity_poly.type
_entity_poly.pdbx_seq_one_letter_code
_entity_poly.pdbx_strand_id
1 'polypeptide(L)'
;MSLTSVEPKTSLFPEPVSTDRARHRVEALMADFRTGSWQPTPLERRIAHLLITSAAGDGMLTACRIRAALWEGAVAITQENGGRFAQALGDLVPVLDDPQLAALDVVDAAAELIAAAAGSA
;
A
#
# COMPACT_ATOMS: atom_id res chain seq x y z
N MET A 1 -32.26 -32.99 -4.05
CA MET A 1 -31.62 -31.81 -3.43
C MET A 1 -30.15 -31.87 -3.79
N SER A 2 -29.68 -30.99 -4.68
CA SER A 2 -28.30 -31.01 -5.18
C SER A 2 -27.52 -29.88 -4.54
N LEU A 3 -26.47 -30.21 -3.79
CA LEU A 3 -25.51 -29.25 -3.27
C LEU A 3 -24.54 -28.90 -4.41
N THR A 4 -24.69 -27.74 -5.02
CA THR A 4 -23.66 -27.16 -5.90
C THR A 4 -22.51 -26.72 -5.00
N SER A 5 -21.49 -27.57 -4.88
CA SER A 5 -20.20 -27.22 -4.29
C SER A 5 -19.52 -26.22 -5.24
N VAL A 6 -19.49 -24.95 -4.83
CA VAL A 6 -18.66 -23.95 -5.50
C VAL A 6 -17.22 -24.22 -5.08
N GLU A 7 -16.49 -24.89 -5.94
CA GLU A 7 -15.06 -25.13 -5.76
C GLU A 7 -14.34 -23.77 -5.76
N PRO A 8 -13.58 -23.41 -4.71
CA PRO A 8 -12.81 -22.19 -4.72
C PRO A 8 -11.77 -22.31 -5.83
N LYS A 9 -11.76 -21.33 -6.74
CA LYS A 9 -10.84 -21.27 -7.87
C LYS A 9 -9.43 -21.00 -7.32
N THR A 10 -8.75 -22.03 -6.84
CA THR A 10 -7.33 -21.98 -6.49
C THR A 10 -6.59 -21.68 -7.79
N SER A 11 -6.15 -20.44 -7.96
CA SER A 11 -5.23 -20.09 -9.04
C SER A 11 -3.98 -20.94 -8.87
N LEU A 12 -3.70 -21.81 -9.85
CA LEU A 12 -2.58 -22.77 -9.84
C LEU A 12 -1.22 -22.11 -10.11
N PHE A 13 -1.19 -20.78 -10.21
CA PHE A 13 0.03 -20.01 -10.42
C PHE A 13 0.36 -19.24 -9.14
N PRO A 14 1.57 -19.40 -8.57
CA PRO A 14 1.98 -18.62 -7.43
C PRO A 14 1.94 -17.14 -7.83
N GLU A 15 1.40 -16.33 -6.92
CA GLU A 15 1.41 -14.89 -7.09
C GLU A 15 2.86 -14.39 -7.20
N PRO A 16 3.13 -13.37 -8.03
CA PRO A 16 4.45 -12.77 -8.10
C PRO A 16 4.91 -12.32 -6.71
N VAL A 17 6.15 -12.64 -6.36
CA VAL A 17 6.73 -12.40 -5.02
C VAL A 17 6.64 -10.93 -4.60
N SER A 18 6.67 -9.99 -5.54
CA SER A 18 6.48 -8.57 -5.29
C SER A 18 5.05 -8.22 -4.87
N THR A 19 4.05 -8.83 -5.52
CA THR A 19 2.63 -8.59 -5.23
C THR A 19 2.24 -9.19 -3.89
N ASP A 20 2.67 -10.43 -3.61
CA ASP A 20 2.45 -11.09 -2.31
C ASP A 20 3.08 -10.30 -1.16
N ARG A 21 4.34 -9.85 -1.34
CA ARG A 21 5.04 -9.02 -0.34
C ARG A 21 4.34 -7.68 -0.10
N ALA A 22 3.95 -6.99 -1.17
CA ALA A 22 3.22 -5.73 -1.07
C ALA A 22 1.88 -5.91 -0.35
N ARG A 23 1.10 -6.94 -0.72
CA ARG A 23 -0.15 -7.29 -0.05
C ARG A 23 0.08 -7.52 1.43
N HIS A 24 0.97 -8.44 1.78
CA HIS A 24 1.23 -8.81 3.17
C HIS A 24 1.64 -7.59 4.01
N ARG A 25 2.49 -6.72 3.47
CA ARG A 25 2.97 -5.54 4.20
C ARG A 25 1.90 -4.47 4.35
N VAL A 26 1.09 -4.22 3.31
CA VAL A 26 -0.04 -3.27 3.38
C VAL A 26 -1.10 -3.78 4.37
N GLU A 27 -1.49 -5.05 4.28
CA GLU A 27 -2.48 -5.66 5.17
C GLU A 27 -2.00 -5.67 6.62
N ALA A 28 -0.74 -6.04 6.88
CA ALA A 28 -0.18 -6.05 8.23
C ALA A 28 -0.12 -4.64 8.82
N LEU A 29 0.31 -3.64 8.05
CA LEU A 29 0.37 -2.25 8.53
C LEU A 29 -1.03 -1.69 8.78
N MET A 30 -2.00 -2.04 7.93
CA MET A 30 -3.40 -1.64 8.12
C MET A 30 -4.05 -2.32 9.32
N ALA A 31 -3.72 -3.59 9.59
CA ALA A 31 -4.16 -4.28 10.80
C ALA A 31 -3.59 -3.60 12.05
N ASP A 32 -2.31 -3.21 12.03
CA ASP A 32 -1.68 -2.49 13.13
C ASP A 32 -2.25 -1.09 13.31
N PHE A 33 -2.62 -0.41 12.23
CA PHE A 33 -3.36 0.85 12.30
C PHE A 33 -4.69 0.68 13.03
N ARG A 34 -5.49 -0.32 12.65
CA ARG A 34 -6.80 -0.59 13.27
C ARG A 34 -6.71 -0.97 14.75
N THR A 35 -5.63 -1.64 15.15
CA THR A 35 -5.40 -2.00 16.56
C THR A 35 -4.72 -0.89 17.36
N GLY A 36 -4.28 0.19 16.71
CA GLY A 36 -3.52 1.27 17.31
C GLY A 36 -2.05 0.93 17.60
N SER A 37 -1.59 -0.27 17.20
CA SER A 37 -0.19 -0.71 17.32
C SER A 37 0.76 0.09 16.42
N TRP A 38 0.21 0.70 15.37
CA TRP A 38 0.88 1.68 14.54
C TRP A 38 0.00 2.92 14.40
N GLN A 39 0.61 4.10 14.56
CA GLN A 39 -0.03 5.40 14.32
C GLN A 39 0.90 6.23 13.42
N PRO A 40 0.37 6.87 12.36
CA PRO A 40 1.19 7.66 11.44
C PRO A 40 1.91 8.81 12.15
N THR A 41 3.21 8.96 11.91
CA THR A 41 3.95 10.14 12.35
C THR A 41 3.59 11.39 11.54
N PRO A 42 3.91 12.61 11.99
CA PRO A 42 3.70 13.82 11.19
C PRO A 42 4.29 13.75 9.78
N LEU A 43 5.44 13.10 9.59
CA LEU A 43 6.04 12.91 8.28
C LEU A 43 5.25 11.92 7.42
N GLU A 44 4.88 10.76 7.98
CA GLU A 44 4.06 9.75 7.28
C GLU A 44 2.73 10.36 6.81
N ARG A 45 2.09 11.18 7.64
CA ARG A 45 0.87 11.94 7.29
C ARG A 45 1.09 12.91 6.16
N ARG A 46 2.18 13.69 6.22
CA ARG A 46 2.52 14.63 5.15
C ARG A 46 2.71 13.90 3.82
N ILE A 47 3.39 12.77 3.83
CA ILE A 47 3.64 11.96 2.62
C ILE A 47 2.33 11.37 2.09
N ALA A 48 1.46 10.88 2.97
CA ALA A 48 0.12 10.44 2.59
C ALA A 48 -0.70 11.56 1.91
N HIS A 49 -0.66 12.78 2.45
CA HIS A 49 -1.31 13.94 1.82
C HIS A 49 -0.72 14.30 0.46
N LEU A 50 0.61 14.22 0.30
CA LEU A 50 1.27 14.47 -0.99
C LEU A 50 0.80 13.45 -2.03
N LEU A 51 0.71 12.17 -1.65
CA LEU A 51 0.22 11.11 -2.53
C LEU A 51 -1.24 11.35 -2.94
N ILE A 52 -2.14 11.64 -1.99
CA ILE A 52 -3.55 11.97 -2.28
C ILE A 52 -3.65 13.18 -3.22
N THR A 53 -2.89 14.25 -2.94
CA THR A 53 -2.90 15.46 -3.76
C THR A 53 -2.40 15.18 -5.17
N SER A 54 -1.32 14.40 -5.30
CA SER A 54 -0.75 14.04 -6.59
C SER A 54 -1.69 13.21 -7.46
N ALA A 55 -2.58 12.43 -6.83
CA ALA A 55 -3.60 11.60 -7.47
C ALA A 55 -4.95 12.31 -7.66
N ALA A 56 -5.13 13.55 -7.18
CA ALA A 56 -6.43 14.24 -7.20
C ALA A 56 -7.00 14.47 -8.62
N GLY A 57 -6.16 14.43 -9.65
CA GLY A 57 -6.58 14.63 -11.04
C GLY A 57 -7.14 13.38 -11.73
N ASP A 58 -6.60 12.20 -11.44
CA ASP A 58 -6.90 10.95 -12.16
C ASP A 58 -7.23 9.77 -11.23
N GLY A 59 -7.14 9.95 -9.91
CA GLY A 59 -7.36 8.92 -8.90
C GLY A 59 -6.27 7.83 -8.87
N MET A 60 -5.20 7.95 -9.65
CA MET A 60 -4.25 6.87 -9.84
C MET A 60 -3.08 6.95 -8.85
N LEU A 61 -2.83 5.86 -8.13
CA LEU A 61 -1.55 5.67 -7.48
C LEU A 61 -0.55 5.16 -8.53
N THR A 62 0.61 5.80 -8.66
CA THR A 62 1.66 5.38 -9.60
C THR A 62 3.00 5.27 -8.90
N ALA A 63 3.87 4.39 -9.41
CA ALA A 63 5.22 4.23 -8.90
C ALA A 63 6.03 5.56 -8.94
N CYS A 64 5.81 6.39 -9.96
CA CYS A 64 6.42 7.72 -10.07
C CYS A 64 6.00 8.64 -8.92
N ARG A 65 4.70 8.69 -8.59
CA ARG A 65 4.16 9.47 -7.47
C ARG A 65 4.71 8.99 -6.13
N ILE A 66 4.81 7.68 -5.93
CA ILE A 66 5.44 7.10 -4.73
C ILE A 66 6.90 7.53 -4.60
N ARG A 67 7.70 7.39 -5.66
CA ARG A 67 9.11 7.81 -5.64
C ARG A 67 9.27 9.30 -5.35
N ALA A 68 8.44 10.14 -5.96
CA ALA A 68 8.46 11.58 -5.72
C ALA A 68 8.14 11.91 -4.25
N ALA A 69 7.09 11.31 -3.69
CA ALA A 69 6.70 11.54 -2.30
C ALA A 69 7.75 11.03 -1.30
N LEU A 70 8.39 9.89 -1.58
CA LEU A 70 9.49 9.36 -0.77
C LEU A 70 10.75 10.24 -0.88
N TRP A 71 11.04 10.80 -2.05
CA TRP A 71 12.17 11.72 -2.24
C TRP A 71 12.03 12.98 -1.39
N GLU A 72 10.81 13.52 -1.26
CA GLU A 72 10.54 14.68 -0.38
C GLU A 72 10.72 14.38 1.13
N GLY A 73 10.81 13.10 1.53
CA GLY A 73 10.99 12.65 2.92
C GLY A 73 12.25 11.79 3.19
N ALA A 74 13.19 11.76 2.24
CA ALA A 74 14.06 10.61 1.93
C ALA A 74 14.92 9.99 3.06
N VAL A 75 15.24 10.71 4.14
CA VAL A 75 16.05 10.13 5.23
C VAL A 75 15.21 9.81 6.46
N ALA A 76 14.39 10.77 6.91
CA ALA A 76 13.61 10.62 8.15
C ALA A 76 12.53 9.53 8.04
N ILE A 77 11.88 9.38 6.88
CA ILE A 77 10.79 8.39 6.73
C ILE A 77 11.26 6.93 6.85
N THR A 78 12.54 6.68 6.55
CA THR A 78 13.10 5.31 6.64
C THR A 78 13.45 4.88 8.07
N GLN A 79 13.50 5.83 9.00
CA GLN A 79 13.86 5.62 10.40
C GLN A 79 12.66 5.84 11.33
N GLU A 80 11.78 6.79 10.99
CA GLU A 80 10.56 7.06 11.74
C GLU A 80 9.64 5.84 11.74
N ASN A 81 9.08 5.53 12.91
CA ASN A 81 8.14 4.42 13.09
C ASN A 81 8.68 3.06 12.61
N GLY A 82 10.00 2.87 12.65
CA GLY A 82 10.68 1.69 12.12
C GLY A 82 10.68 1.58 10.59
N GLY A 83 10.36 2.67 9.88
CA GLY A 83 10.33 2.72 8.42
C GLY A 83 9.18 1.93 7.79
N ARG A 84 8.18 1.54 8.58
CA ARG A 84 7.14 0.59 8.15
C ARG A 84 6.30 1.14 7.01
N PHE A 85 5.93 2.42 7.05
CA PHE A 85 5.20 3.07 5.96
C PHE A 85 6.07 3.21 4.70
N ALA A 86 7.34 3.60 4.85
CA ALA A 86 8.29 3.69 3.73
C ALA A 86 8.49 2.33 3.04
N GLN A 87 8.58 1.25 3.82
CA GLN A 87 8.71 -0.11 3.33
C GLN A 87 7.46 -0.59 2.58
N ALA A 88 6.26 -0.26 3.10
CA ALA A 88 5.00 -0.57 2.41
C ALA A 88 4.91 0.16 1.07
N LEU A 89 5.24 1.45 1.03
CA LEU A 89 5.30 2.23 -0.21
C LEU A 89 6.36 1.70 -1.19
N GLY A 90 7.53 1.29 -0.69
CA GLY A 90 8.60 0.72 -1.50
C GLY A 90 8.23 -0.60 -2.18
N ASP A 91 7.51 -1.48 -1.49
CA ASP A 91 7.04 -2.75 -2.07
C ASP A 91 5.95 -2.57 -3.13
N LEU A 92 5.21 -1.46 -3.10
CA LEU A 92 4.21 -1.13 -4.11
C LEU A 92 4.83 -0.65 -5.43
N VAL A 93 6.04 -0.10 -5.41
CA VAL A 93 6.72 0.40 -6.61
C VAL A 93 6.81 -0.66 -7.73
N PRO A 94 7.36 -1.87 -7.51
CA PRO A 94 7.41 -2.88 -8.57
C PRO A 94 6.02 -3.37 -9.01
N VAL A 95 5.03 -3.38 -8.13
CA VAL A 95 3.64 -3.75 -8.44
C VAL A 95 2.98 -2.73 -9.37
N LEU A 96 3.28 -1.45 -9.18
CA LEU A 96 2.74 -0.35 -9.97
C LEU A 96 3.50 -0.09 -11.28
N ASP A 97 4.78 -0.48 -11.37
CA ASP A 97 5.57 -0.36 -12.60
C ASP A 97 5.25 -1.44 -13.63
N ASP A 98 4.72 -2.60 -13.20
CA ASP A 98 4.40 -3.72 -14.07
C ASP A 98 2.89 -3.96 -14.15
N PRO A 99 2.25 -3.68 -15.31
CA PRO A 99 0.83 -3.92 -15.51
C PRO A 99 0.40 -5.39 -15.29
N GLN A 100 1.32 -6.35 -15.42
CA GLN A 100 1.03 -7.76 -15.15
C GLN A 100 0.99 -8.08 -13.64
N LEU A 101 1.59 -7.22 -12.82
CA LEU A 101 1.65 -7.34 -11.36
C LEU A 101 0.58 -6.52 -10.65
N ALA A 102 -0.02 -5.55 -11.34
CA ALA A 102 -1.05 -4.64 -10.84
C ALA A 102 -2.34 -5.39 -10.42
N ALA A 103 -2.28 -6.01 -9.25
CA ALA A 103 -3.40 -6.64 -8.60
C ALA A 103 -4.25 -5.53 -7.94
N LEU A 104 -5.47 -5.34 -8.46
CA LEU A 104 -6.36 -4.23 -8.06
C LEU A 104 -6.63 -4.21 -6.56
N ASP A 105 -6.77 -5.38 -5.93
CA ASP A 105 -6.97 -5.54 -4.49
C ASP A 105 -5.80 -4.97 -3.67
N VAL A 106 -4.56 -5.15 -4.13
CA VAL A 106 -3.37 -4.61 -3.44
C VAL A 106 -3.29 -3.09 -3.60
N VAL A 107 -3.66 -2.56 -4.77
CA VAL A 107 -3.69 -1.12 -5.02
C VAL A 107 -4.80 -0.44 -4.20
N ASP A 108 -5.98 -1.05 -4.11
CA ASP A 108 -7.10 -0.56 -3.30
C ASP A 108 -6.75 -0.57 -1.81
N ALA A 109 -6.16 -1.65 -1.31
CA ALA A 109 -5.69 -1.73 0.08
C ALA A 109 -4.60 -0.68 0.38
N ALA A 110 -3.71 -0.43 -0.57
CA ALA A 110 -2.70 0.62 -0.44
C ALA A 110 -3.32 2.02 -0.40
N ALA A 111 -4.32 2.29 -1.23
CA ALA A 111 -5.07 3.54 -1.21
C ALA A 111 -5.79 3.74 0.13
N GLU A 112 -6.39 2.68 0.69
CA GLU A 112 -7.03 2.69 2.01
C GLU A 112 -6.02 3.02 3.11
N LEU A 113 -4.84 2.38 3.09
CA LEU A 113 -3.75 2.67 4.04
C LEU A 113 -3.26 4.13 3.94
N ILE A 114 -3.11 4.66 2.73
CA ILE A 114 -2.71 6.06 2.50
C ILE A 114 -3.79 7.02 3.04
N ALA A 115 -5.07 6.73 2.78
CA ALA A 115 -6.18 7.54 3.29
C ALA A 115 -6.23 7.52 4.83
N ALA A 116 -6.07 6.35 5.44
CA ALA A 116 -5.99 6.19 6.88
C ALA A 116 -4.83 6.98 7.49
N ALA A 117 -3.66 6.91 6.85
CA ALA A 117 -2.49 7.68 7.28
C ALA A 117 -2.77 9.19 7.24
N ALA A 118 -3.33 9.71 6.16
CA ALA A 118 -3.67 11.14 6.03
C ALA A 118 -4.75 11.60 7.02
N GLY A 119 -5.72 10.74 7.36
CA GLY A 119 -6.85 11.09 8.23
C GLY A 119 -6.57 11.04 9.74
N SER A 120 -5.39 10.61 10.16
CA SER A 120 -5.07 10.41 11.58
C SER A 120 -4.61 11.70 12.27
N ALA A 121 -5.31 12.13 13.34
CA ALA A 121 -5.02 13.34 14.11
C ALA A 121 -3.84 13.16 15.08
#